data_AF-D5DBJ1-F1
#
_entry.id   AF-D5DBJ1-F1
#
_cell.length_a   1.000
_cell.length_b   1.000
_cell.length_c   1.000
_cell.angle_alpha   90.00
_cell.angle_beta   90.00
_cell.angle_gamma   90.00
#
_symmetry.space_group_name_H-M   'P 1'
#
loop_
_entity.id
_entity.type
_entity.pdbx_description
1 polymer ?
#
loop_
_entity_poly.entity_id
_entity_poly.type
_entity_poly.pdbx_seq_one_letter_code
_entity_poly.pdbx_strand_id
1 'polypeptide(L)'
;MLTISRSSYYNSFKKTVSNREQENQELTKEIQRIHVKSRARYVAPKIHKILVNNRCYLSLKRDQRLIKQAGICSITKKKYRSYPSKEKVVQLNNLLTRDFSTQTINEKWVADITYIPTIGDGWCIWRLY
;
A
#
# COMPACT_ATOMS: atom_id res chain seq x y z
N MET A 1 10.95 23.52 -44.32
CA MET A 1 11.47 24.54 -43.37
C MET A 1 10.43 24.78 -42.30
N LEU A 2 10.79 24.66 -41.02
CA LEU A 2 9.89 25.04 -39.92
C LEU A 2 9.73 26.57 -39.94
N THR A 3 8.50 27.06 -40.05
CA THR A 3 8.11 28.48 -40.10
C THR A 3 8.14 29.13 -38.71
N ILE A 4 9.26 29.00 -38.01
CA ILE A 4 9.45 29.61 -36.69
C ILE A 4 10.55 30.65 -36.81
N SER A 5 10.28 31.87 -36.31
CA SER A 5 11.29 32.94 -36.23
C SER A 5 12.51 32.47 -35.43
N ARG A 6 13.71 32.71 -35.96
CA ARG A 6 14.98 32.34 -35.31
C ARG A 6 15.10 32.89 -33.89
N SER A 7 14.57 34.10 -33.64
CA SER A 7 14.60 34.70 -32.29
C SER A 7 13.75 33.90 -31.31
N SER A 8 12.57 33.45 -31.72
CA SER A 8 11.68 32.61 -30.90
C SER A 8 12.30 31.24 -30.60
N TYR A 9 12.98 30.65 -31.59
CA TYR A 9 13.72 29.39 -31.42
C TYR A 9 14.78 29.50 -30.31
N TYR A 10 15.65 30.50 -30.37
CA TYR A 10 16.69 30.71 -29.35
C TYR A 10 16.14 31.21 -28.00
N ASN A 11 15.02 31.94 -27.98
CA ASN A 11 14.39 32.35 -26.72
C ASN A 11 13.81 31.15 -25.96
N SER A 12 13.35 30.12 -26.66
CA SER A 12 12.88 28.88 -26.04
C SER A 12 14.00 28.09 -25.33
N PHE A 13 15.26 28.31 -25.73
CA PHE A 13 16.43 27.75 -25.04
C PHE A 13 16.83 28.58 -23.81
N LYS A 14 16.51 29.89 -23.79
CA LYS A 14 16.70 30.76 -22.61
C LYS A 14 15.45 30.75 -21.72
N LYS A 15 15.03 29.57 -21.26
CA LYS A 15 13.98 29.49 -20.24
C LYS A 15 14.52 30.01 -18.91
N THR A 16 14.29 31.29 -18.64
CA THR A 16 14.32 31.82 -17.28
C THR A 16 13.22 31.13 -16.48
N VAL A 17 13.59 30.50 -15.36
CA VAL A 17 12.62 29.93 -14.44
C VAL A 17 11.67 31.02 -13.98
N SER A 18 10.37 30.81 -14.19
CA SER A 18 9.35 31.72 -13.67
C SER A 18 9.33 31.66 -12.15
N ASN A 19 8.97 32.76 -11.47
CA ASN A 19 8.79 32.77 -10.01
C ASN A 19 7.89 31.61 -9.53
N ARG A 20 6.85 31.27 -10.31
CA ARG A 20 5.95 30.13 -10.01
C ARG A 20 6.65 28.78 -10.09
N GLU A 21 7.62 28.65 -10.98
CA GLU A 21 8.38 27.42 -11.16
C GLU A 21 9.40 27.25 -10.04
N GLN A 22 10.01 28.35 -9.61
CA GLN A 22 10.89 28.39 -8.44
C GLN A 22 10.13 28.02 -7.15
N GLU A 23 8.95 28.61 -6.91
CA GLU A 23 8.06 28.22 -5.81
C GLU A 23 7.71 26.72 -5.88
N ASN A 24 7.36 26.20 -7.06
CA ASN A 24 7.02 24.79 -7.23
C ASN A 24 8.21 23.88 -6.91
N GLN A 25 9.44 24.29 -7.24
CA GLN A 25 10.65 23.53 -6.91
C GLN A 25 10.88 23.50 -5.40
N GLU A 26 10.69 24.63 -4.70
CA GLU A 26 10.80 24.69 -3.24
C GLU A 26 9.74 23.81 -2.55
N LEU A 27 8.49 23.90 -3.00
CA LEU A 27 7.41 23.04 -2.51
C LEU A 27 7.67 21.55 -2.77
N THR A 28 8.24 21.22 -3.92
CA THR A 28 8.58 19.83 -4.26
C THR A 28 9.65 19.29 -3.31
N LYS A 29 10.65 20.10 -2.93
CA LYS A 29 11.67 19.72 -1.94
C LYS A 29 11.05 19.46 -0.56
N GLU A 30 10.11 20.29 -0.12
CA GLU A 30 9.41 20.07 1.16
C GLU A 30 8.55 18.81 1.14
N ILE A 31 7.82 18.58 0.06
CA ILE A 31 7.03 17.35 -0.15
C ILE A 31 7.93 16.11 -0.05
N GLN A 32 9.12 16.14 -0.67
CA GLN A 32 10.10 15.04 -0.59
C GLN A 32 10.61 14.83 0.84
N ARG A 33 10.94 15.90 1.57
CA ARG A 33 11.36 15.81 2.99
C ARG A 33 10.29 15.15 3.85
N ILE A 34 9.03 15.56 3.72
CA ILE A 34 7.90 14.98 4.44
C ILE A 34 7.72 13.50 4.06
N HIS A 35 7.85 13.18 2.76
CA HIS A 35 7.70 11.81 2.27
C HIS A 35 8.78 10.87 2.85
N VAL A 36 10.04 11.30 2.85
CA VAL A 36 11.17 10.53 3.44
C VAL A 36 10.96 10.37 4.95
N LYS A 37 10.61 11.44 5.67
CA LYS A 37 10.33 11.39 7.12
C LYS A 37 9.19 10.42 7.44
N SER A 38 8.20 10.29 6.55
CA SER A 38 7.08 9.36 6.69
C SER A 38 7.38 7.91 6.30
N ARG A 39 8.64 7.59 5.95
CA ARG A 39 9.06 6.28 5.38
C ARG A 39 8.23 5.90 4.16
N ALA A 40 7.98 6.87 3.27
CA ALA A 40 7.21 6.71 2.04
C ALA A 40 5.78 6.17 2.22
N ARG A 41 5.18 6.39 3.39
CA ARG A 41 3.83 5.91 3.72
C ARG A 41 2.73 6.91 3.37
N TYR A 42 3.04 8.20 3.37
CA TYR A 42 2.03 9.24 3.22
C TYR A 42 1.69 9.52 1.75
N VAL A 43 0.38 9.67 1.51
CA VAL A 43 -0.24 10.00 0.21
C VAL A 43 -0.58 11.50 0.19
N ALA A 44 -0.87 12.05 -0.99
CA ALA A 44 -1.24 13.45 -1.20
C ALA A 44 -2.19 14.06 -0.16
N PRO A 45 -3.29 13.42 0.30
CA PRO A 45 -4.14 14.01 1.33
C PRO A 45 -3.45 14.20 2.69
N LYS A 46 -2.55 13.27 3.06
CA LYS A 46 -1.81 13.34 4.33
C LYS A 46 -0.68 14.37 4.25
N ILE A 47 0.02 14.42 3.13
CA ILE A 47 1.06 15.42 2.87
C ILE A 47 0.44 16.82 2.84
N HIS A 48 -0.71 16.99 2.17
CA HIS A 48 -1.45 18.25 2.14
C HIS A 48 -1.82 18.74 3.54
N LYS A 49 -2.34 17.88 4.42
CA LYS A 49 -2.62 18.25 5.82
C LYS A 49 -1.38 18.75 6.57
N ILE A 50 -0.22 18.13 6.33
CA ILE A 50 1.04 18.55 6.93
C ILE A 50 1.50 19.91 6.37
N LEU A 51 1.34 20.14 5.07
CA LEU A 51 1.65 21.41 4.43
C LEU A 51 0.76 22.55 4.94
N VAL A 52 -0.55 22.30 5.09
CA VAL A 52 -1.49 23.26 5.67
C VAL A 52 -1.12 23.58 7.12
N ASN A 53 -0.72 22.57 7.90
CA ASN A 53 -0.26 22.78 9.28
C ASN A 53 1.04 23.61 9.34
N ASN A 54 1.89 23.51 8.31
CA ASN A 54 3.10 24.32 8.16
C ASN A 54 2.81 25.72 7.56
N ARG A 55 1.55 26.17 7.56
CA ARG A 55 1.08 27.46 7.02
C ARG A 55 1.22 27.64 5.50
N CYS A 56 1.39 26.55 4.75
CA CYS A 56 1.32 26.58 3.29
C CYS A 56 -0.11 26.31 2.82
N TYR A 57 -0.84 27.37 2.48
CA TYR A 57 -2.20 27.28 1.90
C TYR A 57 -2.12 27.03 0.39
N LEU A 58 -1.98 25.77 0.00
CA LEU A 58 -2.02 25.34 -1.40
C LEU A 58 -3.35 24.63 -1.71
N SER A 59 -3.74 24.62 -2.98
CA SER A 59 -4.89 23.79 -3.39
C SER A 59 -4.48 22.32 -3.44
N LEU A 60 -5.38 21.43 -3.02
CA LEU A 60 -5.15 19.97 -3.06
C LEU A 60 -4.75 19.50 -4.47
N LYS A 61 -5.31 20.11 -5.53
CA LYS A 61 -4.96 19.81 -6.92
C LYS A 61 -3.52 20.18 -7.27
N ARG A 62 -2.99 21.30 -6.74
CA ARG A 62 -1.60 21.71 -6.96
C ARG A 62 -0.65 20.72 -6.30
N ASP A 63 -0.94 20.30 -5.07
CA ASP A 63 -0.14 19.31 -4.35
C ASP A 63 -0.15 17.95 -5.06
N GLN A 64 -1.32 17.48 -5.50
CA GLN A 64 -1.44 16.23 -6.27
C GLN A 64 -0.61 16.27 -7.56
N ARG A 65 -0.62 17.40 -8.27
CA ARG A 65 0.19 17.57 -9.49
C ARG A 65 1.68 17.52 -9.18
N LEU A 66 2.14 18.23 -8.14
CA LEU A 66 3.55 18.24 -7.74
C LEU A 66 4.02 16.86 -7.24
N ILE A 67 3.19 16.17 -6.45
CA ILE A 67 3.46 14.80 -5.97
C ILE A 67 3.58 13.82 -7.14
N LYS A 68 2.69 13.94 -8.13
CA LYS A 68 2.75 13.12 -9.36
C LYS A 68 4.01 13.42 -10.18
N GLN A 69 4.37 14.70 -10.34
CA GLN A 69 5.60 15.11 -11.03
C GLN A 69 6.87 14.63 -10.30
N ALA A 70 6.84 14.60 -8.98
CA ALA A 70 7.93 14.09 -8.14
C ALA A 70 8.02 12.55 -8.09
N GLY A 71 7.09 11.83 -8.73
CA GLY A 71 7.06 10.36 -8.72
C GLY A 71 6.74 9.75 -7.35
N ILE A 72 6.13 10.52 -6.45
CA ILE A 72 5.88 10.09 -5.07
C ILE A 72 4.60 9.24 -5.03
N CYS A 73 4.78 7.95 -4.73
CA CYS A 73 3.70 6.99 -4.57
C CYS A 73 3.75 6.38 -3.17
N SER A 74 2.60 6.01 -2.60
CA SER A 74 2.58 5.28 -1.33
C SER A 74 3.12 3.88 -1.51
N ILE A 75 4.04 3.49 -0.63
CA ILE A 75 4.41 2.07 -0.48
C ILE A 75 3.25 1.38 0.25
N THR A 76 2.34 0.77 -0.50
CA THR A 76 1.33 -0.12 0.08
C THR A 76 2.05 -1.36 0.61
N LYS A 77 1.89 -1.66 1.90
CA LYS A 77 2.39 -2.92 2.46
C LYS A 77 1.79 -4.07 1.63
N LYS A 78 2.64 -4.95 1.08
CA LYS A 78 2.16 -6.21 0.47
C LYS A 78 1.27 -6.92 1.49
N LYS A 79 0.10 -7.41 1.04
CA LYS A 79 -0.80 -8.22 1.87
C LYS A 79 0.01 -9.37 2.48
N TYR A 80 -0.07 -9.55 3.79
CA TYR A 80 0.60 -10.66 4.46
C TYR A 80 0.13 -11.97 3.84
N ARG A 81 1.08 -12.77 3.37
CA ARG A 81 0.84 -14.12 2.86
C ARG A 81 1.49 -15.06 3.86
N SER A 82 0.69 -15.86 4.54
CA SER A 82 1.20 -16.88 5.46
C SER A 82 2.22 -17.73 4.70
N TYR A 83 3.46 -17.75 5.20
CA TYR A 83 4.49 -18.60 4.65
C TYR A 83 4.10 -20.06 4.95
N PRO A 84 4.09 -20.97 3.97
CA PRO A 84 3.87 -22.39 4.27
C PRO A 84 4.94 -22.83 5.28
N SER A 85 4.54 -23.43 6.39
CA SER A 85 5.48 -23.94 7.39
C SER A 85 6.50 -24.85 6.70
N LYS A 86 7.79 -24.68 7.01
CA LYS A 86 8.85 -25.57 6.49
C LYS A 86 8.76 -26.97 7.09
N GLU A 87 7.98 -27.13 8.15
CA GLU A 87 7.68 -28.42 8.74
C GLU A 87 6.79 -29.21 7.79
N LYS A 88 7.25 -30.41 7.42
CA LYS A 88 6.42 -31.41 6.75
C LYS A 88 5.22 -31.64 7.67
N VAL A 89 4.05 -31.18 7.25
CA VAL A 89 2.79 -31.64 7.83
C VAL A 89 2.85 -33.16 7.73
N VAL A 90 2.98 -33.84 8.85
CA VAL A 90 2.85 -35.29 8.90
C VAL A 90 1.40 -35.54 8.49
N GLN A 91 1.19 -35.85 7.22
CA GLN A 91 -0.08 -36.38 6.76
C GLN A 91 -0.21 -37.75 7.43
N LEU A 92 -0.85 -37.79 8.60
CA LEU A 92 -1.34 -39.04 9.14
C LEU A 92 -2.34 -39.60 8.13
N ASN A 93 -2.16 -40.88 7.79
CA ASN A 93 -3.05 -41.57 6.88
C ASN A 93 -4.49 -41.47 7.43
N ASN A 94 -5.41 -40.98 6.60
CA ASN A 94 -6.82 -40.93 6.95
C ASN A 94 -7.36 -42.37 6.99
N LEU A 95 -7.34 -42.98 8.18
CA LEU A 95 -7.80 -44.35 8.42
C LEU A 95 -9.30 -44.53 8.15
N LEU A 96 -10.06 -43.44 8.10
CA LEU A 96 -11.51 -43.48 7.92
C LEU A 96 -11.92 -43.55 6.46
N THR A 97 -11.11 -43.03 5.51
CA THR A 97 -11.45 -42.99 4.06
C THR A 97 -12.92 -42.66 3.75
N ARG A 98 -13.57 -41.80 4.57
CA ARG A 98 -15.01 -41.48 4.51
C ARG A 98 -16.00 -42.66 4.70
N ASP A 99 -15.54 -43.79 5.23
CA ASP A 99 -16.41 -44.87 5.68
C ASP A 99 -16.89 -44.62 7.11
N PHE A 100 -18.18 -44.31 7.25
CA PHE A 100 -18.85 -44.07 8.54
C PHE A 100 -19.65 -45.28 9.02
N SER A 101 -19.53 -46.43 8.35
CA SER A 101 -20.17 -47.65 8.83
C SER A 101 -19.50 -48.14 10.12
N THR A 102 -20.30 -48.45 11.14
CA THR A 102 -19.87 -48.97 12.45
C THR A 102 -20.84 -50.06 12.89
N GLN A 103 -20.33 -51.10 13.56
CA GLN A 103 -21.15 -52.20 14.06
C GLN A 103 -21.61 -51.93 15.51
N THR A 104 -20.84 -51.15 16.27
CA THR A 104 -21.15 -50.79 17.66
C THR A 104 -20.84 -49.32 17.98
N ILE A 105 -21.34 -48.82 19.12
CA ILE A 105 -21.10 -47.45 19.60
C ILE A 105 -19.62 -47.29 20.03
N ASN A 106 -19.02 -46.13 19.76
CA ASN A 106 -17.62 -45.72 20.09
C ASN A 106 -16.49 -46.25 19.18
N GLU A 107 -16.77 -46.79 18.00
CA GLU A 107 -15.72 -47.29 17.08
C GLU A 107 -15.00 -46.18 16.31
N LYS A 108 -15.67 -45.06 16.02
CA LYS A 108 -15.13 -43.96 15.22
C LYS A 108 -15.50 -42.63 15.86
N TRP A 109 -14.49 -41.84 16.26
CA TRP A 109 -14.65 -40.49 16.80
C TRP A 109 -14.11 -39.48 15.79
N VAL A 110 -14.98 -38.58 15.32
CA VAL A 110 -14.64 -37.53 14.36
C VAL A 110 -14.93 -36.18 15.01
N ALA A 111 -13.95 -35.28 14.98
CA ALA A 111 -14.10 -33.91 15.45
C ALA A 111 -13.74 -32.96 14.31
N ASP A 112 -14.70 -32.12 13.89
CA ASP A 112 -14.48 -31.08 12.90
C ASP A 112 -14.10 -29.76 13.58
N ILE A 113 -12.99 -29.15 13.15
CA ILE A 113 -12.58 -27.81 13.60
C ILE A 113 -13.14 -26.78 12.62
N THR A 114 -14.15 -26.04 13.06
CA THR A 114 -14.75 -24.97 12.27
C THR A 114 -14.04 -23.64 12.52
N TYR A 115 -13.51 -23.04 11.46
CA TYR A 115 -12.91 -21.71 11.52
C TYR A 115 -14.00 -20.64 11.40
N ILE A 116 -14.21 -19.86 12.47
CA ILE A 116 -15.13 -18.72 12.45
C ILE A 116 -14.31 -17.44 12.38
N PRO A 117 -14.41 -16.64 11.30
CA PRO A 117 -13.68 -15.38 11.18
C PRO A 117 -14.36 -14.30 12.05
N THR A 118 -13.61 -13.68 12.97
CA THR A 118 -14.08 -12.52 13.75
C THR A 118 -13.38 -11.24 13.30
N ILE A 119 -14.15 -10.15 13.19
CA ILE A 119 -13.73 -8.88 12.57
C ILE A 119 -12.70 -8.10 13.42
N GLY A 120 -12.56 -8.44 14.72
CA GLY A 120 -11.69 -7.74 15.68
C GLY A 120 -10.30 -8.35 15.88
N ASP A 121 -10.21 -9.67 16.10
CA ASP A 121 -9.02 -10.31 16.70
C ASP A 121 -8.33 -11.37 15.82
N GLY A 122 -8.77 -11.54 14.57
CA GLY A 122 -8.20 -12.53 13.66
C GLY A 122 -8.84 -13.92 13.81
N TRP A 123 -8.05 -14.99 13.64
CA TRP A 123 -8.56 -16.37 13.61
C TRP A 123 -8.70 -16.94 15.03
N CYS A 124 -9.93 -17.15 15.50
CA CYS A 124 -10.18 -17.87 16.74
C CYS A 124 -10.33 -19.38 16.46
N ILE A 125 -9.58 -20.21 17.21
CA ILE A 125 -9.68 -21.67 17.17
C ILE A 125 -10.57 -22.10 18.33
N TRP A 126 -11.75 -22.65 18.04
CA TRP A 126 -12.57 -23.32 19.04
C TRP A 126 -12.10 -24.77 19.16
N ARG A 127 -11.43 -25.09 20.25
CA ARG A 127 -11.02 -26.45 20.60
C ARG A 127 -12.01 -26.95 21.65
N LEU A 128 -12.94 -27.82 21.24
CA LEU A 128 -13.76 -28.58 22.18
C LEU A 128 -12.88 -29.74 22.71
N TYR A 129 -12.74 -29.82 24.03
CA TYR A 129 -12.11 -30.95 24.73
C TYR A 129 -13.08 -32.13 24.78
#